data_AF-A0A559KCU2-F1
#
_entry.id   AF-A0A559KCU2-F1
#
_cell.length_a   1.000
_cell.length_b   1.000
_cell.length_c   1.000
_cell.angle_alpha   90.00
_cell.angle_beta   90.00
_cell.angle_gamma   90.00
#
_symmetry.space_group_name_H-M   'P 1'
#
loop_
_entity.id
_entity.type
_entity.pdbx_description
1 polymer ?
#
loop_
_entity_poly.entity_id
_entity_poly.type
_entity_poly.pdbx_seq_one_letter_code
_entity_poly.pdbx_strand_id
1 'polypeptide(L)'
;MGKYVILKIGDVQSPNFLYIGKQKFTLYERLNDVDYKQLINERGIKQQFLADKLGISKTMMSLFLSGKKNLSPEKISMLNKLLNVKEE
;
A
#
# COMPACT_ATOMS: atom_id res chain seq x y z
N MET A 1 -1.18 -21.08 22.08
CA MET A 1 -1.75 -21.46 20.77
C MET A 1 -3.14 -20.85 20.67
N GLY A 2 -3.28 -19.66 20.09
CA GLY A 2 -4.57 -18.98 19.93
C GLY A 2 -5.30 -19.52 18.70
N LYS A 3 -6.54 -20.01 18.88
CA LYS A 3 -7.40 -20.47 17.79
C LYS A 3 -8.00 -19.26 17.07
N TYR A 4 -7.84 -19.18 15.75
CA TYR A 4 -8.47 -18.16 14.91
C TYR A 4 -9.75 -18.74 14.31
N VAL A 5 -10.83 -17.96 14.29
CA VAL A 5 -12.11 -18.33 13.67
C VAL A 5 -12.27 -17.53 12.39
N ILE A 6 -12.27 -18.21 11.24
CA ILE A 6 -12.50 -17.61 9.94
C ILE A 6 -13.99 -17.82 9.60
N LEU A 7 -14.79 -16.76 9.66
CA LEU A 7 -16.19 -16.81 9.22
C LEU A 7 -16.24 -16.43 7.74
N LYS A 8 -16.47 -17.41 6.86
CA LYS A 8 -16.88 -17.14 5.48
C LYS A 8 -18.40 -17.04 5.47
N ILE A 9 -18.93 -15.83 5.26
CA ILE A 9 -20.35 -15.65 4.95
C ILE A 9 -20.42 -15.16 3.51
N GLY A 10 -21.26 -15.85 2.73
CA GLY A 10 -21.47 -15.62 1.31
C GLY A 10 -22.10 -14.26 1.00
N ASP A 11 -21.97 -13.91 -0.27
CA ASP A 11 -22.58 -12.80 -0.99
C ASP A 11 -22.11 -11.37 -0.66
N VAL A 12 -21.35 -10.84 -1.62
CA VAL A 12 -21.22 -9.45 -2.09
C VAL A 12 -20.99 -8.34 -1.03
N GLN A 13 -19.76 -7.81 -1.06
CA GLN A 13 -19.35 -6.49 -0.52
C GLN A 13 -19.59 -6.23 0.97
N SER A 14 -18.92 -6.98 1.85
CA SER A 14 -18.71 -6.53 3.23
C SER A 14 -17.28 -6.78 3.65
N PRO A 15 -16.61 -5.86 4.36
CA PRO A 15 -15.26 -6.11 4.82
C PRO A 15 -15.23 -7.28 5.83
N ASN A 16 -14.74 -8.50 5.53
CA ASN A 16 -14.07 -9.41 6.46
C ASN A 16 -13.26 -8.55 7.43
N PHE A 17 -13.54 -8.73 8.71
CA PHE A 17 -12.83 -8.10 9.79
C PHE A 17 -12.11 -9.20 10.56
N LEU A 18 -10.82 -9.01 10.85
CA LEU A 18 -10.11 -9.82 11.81
C LEU A 18 -10.31 -9.20 13.19
N TYR A 19 -10.71 -10.02 14.16
CA TYR A 19 -10.79 -9.59 15.56
C TYR A 19 -9.69 -10.28 16.37
N ILE A 20 -8.89 -9.48 17.08
CA ILE A 20 -7.89 -9.96 18.04
C ILE A 20 -8.23 -9.34 19.39
N GLY A 21 -8.78 -10.14 20.31
CA GLY A 21 -9.35 -9.63 21.55
C GLY A 21 -10.53 -8.71 21.29
N LYS A 22 -10.55 -7.50 21.88
CA LYS A 22 -11.60 -6.48 21.65
C LYS A 22 -11.31 -5.56 20.45
N GLN A 23 -10.21 -5.78 19.73
CA GLN A 23 -9.79 -4.91 18.63
C GLN A 23 -10.29 -5.46 17.28
N LYS A 24 -10.83 -4.56 16.45
CA LYS A 24 -11.40 -4.82 15.13
C LYS A 24 -10.42 -4.33 14.05
N PHE A 25 -10.05 -5.21 13.12
CA PHE A 25 -9.16 -4.91 12.00
C PHE A 25 -9.87 -5.23 10.67
N THR A 26 -9.76 -4.38 9.66
CA THR A 26 -10.25 -4.64 8.28
C THR A 26 -9.28 -5.58 7.54
N LEU A 27 -9.77 -6.65 6.90
CA LEU A 27 -8.96 -7.54 6.04
C LEU A 27 -8.88 -7.08 4.58
N TYR A 28 -9.50 -5.94 4.21
CA TYR A 28 -9.76 -5.54 2.81
C TYR A 28 -8.63 -4.69 2.24
N GLU A 29 -7.83 -4.09 3.12
CA GLU A 29 -6.80 -3.13 2.71
C GLU A 29 -5.42 -3.77 2.61
N ARG A 30 -5.27 -5.07 2.89
CA ARG A 30 -3.95 -5.71 3.05
C ARG A 30 -3.55 -6.67 1.94
N LEU A 31 -4.42 -6.96 0.97
CA LEU A 31 -4.12 -7.92 -0.11
C LEU A 31 -3.70 -7.27 -1.43
N ASN A 32 -3.78 -5.94 -1.56
CA ASN A 32 -3.34 -5.19 -2.74
C ASN A 32 -2.51 -3.93 -2.39
N ASP A 33 -1.94 -3.86 -1.19
CA ASP A 33 -1.03 -2.75 -0.85
C ASP A 33 0.30 -3.02 -1.55
N VAL A 34 0.50 -2.36 -2.69
CA VAL A 34 1.77 -2.41 -3.42
C VAL A 34 2.85 -1.91 -2.46
N ASP A 35 3.75 -2.80 -2.02
CA ASP A 35 4.90 -2.37 -1.23
C ASP A 35 5.89 -1.64 -2.15
N TYR A 36 5.63 -0.34 -2.33
CA TYR A 36 6.45 0.55 -3.13
C TYR A 36 7.90 0.54 -2.66
N LYS A 37 8.15 0.40 -1.35
CA LYS A 37 9.50 0.41 -0.81
C LYS A 37 10.27 -0.84 -1.24
N GLN A 38 9.66 -2.01 -1.13
CA GLN A 38 10.26 -3.26 -1.58
C GLN A 38 10.50 -3.22 -3.10
N LEU A 39 9.50 -2.79 -3.87
CA LEU A 39 9.53 -2.78 -5.33
C LEU A 39 10.57 -1.79 -5.90
N ILE A 40 10.75 -0.64 -5.23
CA ILE A 40 11.83 0.31 -5.54
C ILE A 40 13.21 -0.30 -5.27
N ASN A 41 13.37 -1.01 -4.15
CA ASN A 41 14.63 -1.62 -3.76
C ASN A 41 15.02 -2.78 -4.69
N GLU A 42 14.09 -3.68 -5.00
CA GLU A 42 14.32 -4.83 -5.90
C GLU A 42 14.73 -4.38 -7.31
N ARG A 43 14.20 -3.26 -7.76
CA ARG A 43 14.49 -2.70 -9.09
C ARG A 43 15.69 -1.75 -9.10
N GLY A 44 16.32 -1.51 -7.94
CA GLY A 44 17.46 -0.59 -7.82
C GLY A 44 17.13 0.86 -8.21
N ILE A 45 15.87 1.26 -8.12
CA ILE A 45 15.44 2.60 -8.51
C ILE A 45 15.79 3.59 -7.40
N LYS A 46 16.47 4.68 -7.74
CA LYS A 46 16.81 5.71 -6.76
C LYS A 46 15.56 6.47 -6.34
N GLN A 47 15.33 6.64 -5.04
CA GLN A 47 14.23 7.45 -4.51
C GLN A 47 14.24 8.89 -5.04
N GLN A 48 15.44 9.47 -5.24
CA GLN A 48 15.61 10.80 -5.82
C GLN A 48 15.04 10.86 -7.24
N PHE A 49 15.32 9.85 -8.07
CA PHE A 49 14.82 9.79 -9.44
C PHE A 49 13.29 9.80 -9.49
N LEU A 50 12.64 9.01 -8.62
CA LEU A 50 11.18 9.00 -8.54
C LEU A 50 10.63 10.32 -8.00
N ALA A 51 11.28 10.92 -7.00
CA ALA A 51 10.88 12.21 -6.45
C ALA A 51 10.92 13.32 -7.53
N ASP A 52 11.99 13.34 -8.34
CA ASP A 52 12.16 14.28 -9.45
C ASP A 52 11.06 14.09 -10.51
N LYS A 53 10.75 12.83 -10.85
CA LYS A 53 9.67 12.51 -11.81
C LYS A 53 8.27 12.84 -11.31
N LEU A 54 8.04 12.80 -9.99
CA LEU A 54 6.77 13.11 -9.35
C LEU A 54 6.65 14.59 -8.95
N GLY A 55 7.69 15.41 -9.19
CA GLY A 55 7.74 16.80 -8.75
C GLY A 55 7.52 16.94 -7.24
N ILE A 56 8.15 16.08 -6.44
CA ILE A 56 8.14 16.14 -4.97
C ILE A 56 9.55 16.19 -4.43
N SER A 57 9.70 16.67 -3.19
CA SER A 57 10.99 16.58 -2.51
C SER A 57 11.33 15.13 -2.13
N LYS A 58 12.62 14.81 -2.04
CA LYS A 58 13.11 13.52 -1.55
C LYS A 58 12.53 13.18 -0.17
N THR A 59 12.43 14.17 0.71
CA THR A 59 11.84 14.03 2.05
C THR A 59 10.37 13.60 1.98
N MET A 60 9.58 14.20 1.07
CA MET A 60 8.18 13.82 0.85
C MET A 60 8.08 12.36 0.38
N MET A 61 8.97 11.93 -0.52
CA MET A 61 9.03 10.54 -0.98
C MET A 61 9.37 9.58 0.17
N SER A 62 10.34 9.90 1.01
CA SER A 62 10.67 9.06 2.17
C SER A 62 9.53 8.98 3.19
N LEU A 63 8.78 10.07 3.40
CA LEU A 63 7.59 10.07 4.27
C LEU A 63 6.49 9.18 3.70
N PHE A 64 6.29 9.21 2.37
CA PHE A 64 5.37 8.33 1.67
C PHE A 64 5.75 6.86 1.82
N LEU A 65 7.01 6.50 1.54
CA LEU A 65 7.50 5.13 1.69
C LEU A 65 7.54 4.64 3.15
N SER A 66 7.42 5.55 4.12
CA SER A 66 7.32 5.23 5.54
C SER A 66 5.87 5.19 6.04
N GLY A 67 4.88 5.39 5.16
CA GLY A 67 3.46 5.45 5.52
C GLY A 67 3.06 6.67 6.35
N LYS A 68 3.95 7.66 6.51
CA LYS A 68 3.71 8.85 7.33
C LYS A 68 2.91 9.93 6.60
N LYS A 69 2.89 9.88 5.27
CA LYS A 69 2.18 10.86 4.44
C LYS A 69 1.76 10.27 3.10
N ASN A 70 0.52 10.48 2.70
CA ASN A 70 0.05 10.05 1.38
C ASN A 70 0.41 11.05 0.28
N LEU A 71 0.60 10.53 -0.93
CA LEU A 71 0.67 11.33 -2.15
C LEU A 71 -0.74 11.58 -2.69
N SER A 72 -0.89 12.60 -3.54
CA SER A 72 -2.16 12.81 -4.24
C SER A 72 -2.45 11.63 -5.19
N PRO A 73 -3.73 11.34 -5.50
CA PRO A 73 -4.10 10.24 -6.41
C PRO A 73 -3.39 10.31 -7.76
N GLU A 74 -3.23 11.51 -8.32
CA GLU A 74 -2.49 11.75 -9.56
C GLU A 74 -1.03 11.28 -9.47
N LYS A 75 -0.36 11.58 -8.35
CA LYS A 75 1.04 11.17 -8.13
C LYS A 75 1.16 9.67 -7.86
N ILE A 76 0.15 9.05 -7.25
CA ILE A 76 0.10 7.59 -7.09
C ILE A 76 -0.03 6.93 -8.47
N SER A 77 -0.94 7.39 -9.33
CA SER A 77 -1.06 6.86 -10.70
C SER A 77 0.22 7.03 -11.52
N MET A 78 0.89 8.19 -11.41
CA MET A 78 2.20 8.40 -12.01
C MET A 78 3.26 7.44 -11.47
N LEU A 79 3.29 7.23 -10.14
CA LEU A 79 4.22 6.30 -9.50
C LEU A 79 3.97 4.86 -9.95
N ASN A 80 2.71 4.44 -10.05
CA ASN A 80 2.30 3.13 -10.57
C ASN A 80 2.81 2.93 -12.00
N LYS A 81 2.68 3.94 -12.87
CA LYS A 81 3.21 3.91 -14.24
C LYS A 81 4.73 3.82 -14.26
N LEU A 82 5.44 4.62 -13.45
CA LEU A 82 6.90 4.58 -13.36
C LEU A 82 7.42 3.23 -12.84
N LEU A 83 6.65 2.61 -11.96
CA LEU A 83 6.93 1.30 -11.39
C LEU A 83 6.28 0.16 -12.17
N ASN A 84 5.67 0.42 -13.33
CA ASN A 84 4.98 -0.58 -14.13
C ASN A 84 4.10 -1.53 -13.30
N VAL A 85 3.39 -0.98 -12.32
CA VAL A 85 2.43 -1.70 -11.50
C VAL A 85 1.10 -1.63 -12.24
N LYS A 86 0.53 -2.79 -12.58
CA LYS A 86 -0.78 -2.84 -13.21
C LYS A 86 -1.83 -2.42 -12.18
N GLU A 87 -2.57 -1.37 -12.49
CA GLU A 87 -3.84 -1.07 -11.82
C GLU A 87 -4.85 -2.05 -12.41
N GLU A 88 -5.05 -3.20 -11.74
CA GLU A 88 -6.13 -4.17 -12.05
C GLU A 88 -7.45 -3.75 -11.40
#